data_AF-A0A1B6MJT5-F1
#
_entry.id   AF-A0A1B6MJT5-F1
#
_cell.length_a   1.000
_cell.length_b   1.000
_cell.length_c   1.000
_cell.angle_alpha   90.00
_cell.angle_beta   90.00
_cell.angle_gamma   90.00
#
_symmetry.space_group_name_H-M   'P 1'
#
loop_
_entity.id
_entity.type
_entity.pdbx_description
1 polymer ?
#
loop_
_entity_poly.entity_id
_entity_poly.type
_entity_poly.pdbx_seq_one_letter_code
_entity_poly.pdbx_strand_id
1 'polypeptide(L)'
;MQQHVLQEPLHVRCDKISRWVDNCTNKDLEYVLPEIVEDIFGISNRVGWGLLNIEYTLNPHEYDLLFKFLHPNGPMFRLCYKLLSDPYIKYKFQLSFLPQKIRQSVEEGSALPFYMEKLEVEPRTRTPLHLALNPFELYMFHFMYHVVNPCLKAAPYQETKIYSSLYLRLAEEYLSVFLPCDGSTVLPELPNHYISQSPHRSLPQKPV
;
A
#
# COMPACT_ATOMS: atom_id res chain seq x y z
N MET A 1 -21.38 -12.17 3.91
CA MET A 1 -20.78 -13.01 2.84
C MET A 1 -19.28 -12.75 2.68
N GLN A 2 -18.82 -11.49 2.63
CA GLN A 2 -17.40 -11.13 2.44
C GLN A 2 -16.50 -11.41 3.64
N GLN A 3 -16.97 -11.22 4.89
CA GLN A 3 -16.17 -11.52 6.10
C GLN A 3 -15.77 -12.99 6.24
N HIS A 4 -16.57 -13.93 5.72
CA HIS A 4 -16.23 -15.36 5.74
C HIS A 4 -15.07 -15.70 4.81
N VAL A 5 -14.84 -14.92 3.75
CA VAL A 5 -13.74 -15.18 2.80
C VAL A 5 -12.39 -14.95 3.45
N LEU A 6 -12.26 -13.93 4.31
CA LEU A 6 -10.99 -13.59 4.95
C LEU A 6 -10.54 -14.63 6.00
N GLN A 7 -11.41 -15.57 6.37
CA GLN A 7 -11.10 -16.69 7.28
C GLN A 7 -10.70 -17.98 6.56
N GLU A 8 -10.72 -17.99 5.23
CA GLU A 8 -10.40 -19.15 4.41
C GLU A 8 -8.87 -19.37 4.28
N PRO A 9 -8.44 -20.58 3.87
CA PRO A 9 -7.04 -20.82 3.51
C PRO A 9 -6.53 -19.80 2.48
N LEU A 10 -5.26 -19.43 2.59
CA LEU A 10 -4.65 -18.34 1.80
C LEU A 10 -4.88 -18.48 0.28
N HIS A 11 -4.74 -19.68 -0.27
CA HIS A 11 -4.98 -19.94 -1.69
C HIS A 11 -6.43 -19.68 -2.11
N VAL A 12 -7.40 -20.02 -1.26
CA VAL A 12 -8.82 -19.76 -1.49
C VAL A 12 -9.10 -18.27 -1.45
N ARG A 13 -8.45 -17.53 -0.52
CA ARG A 13 -8.54 -16.07 -0.45
C ARG A 13 -8.03 -15.42 -1.72
N CYS A 14 -6.82 -15.75 -2.15
CA CYS A 14 -6.23 -15.22 -3.39
C CYS A 14 -7.11 -15.50 -4.61
N ASP A 15 -7.62 -16.72 -4.74
CA ASP A 15 -8.50 -17.12 -5.85
C ASP A 15 -9.84 -16.37 -5.84
N LYS A 16 -10.52 -16.30 -4.68
CA LYS A 16 -11.79 -15.57 -4.53
C LYS A 16 -11.62 -14.08 -4.80
N ILE A 17 -10.58 -13.44 -4.24
CA ILE A 17 -10.31 -12.01 -4.49
C ILE A 17 -10.01 -11.79 -5.97
N SER A 18 -9.22 -12.66 -6.61
CA SER A 18 -8.95 -12.57 -8.05
C SER A 18 -10.23 -12.61 -8.87
N ARG A 19 -11.16 -13.52 -8.56
CA ARG A 19 -12.47 -13.57 -9.20
C ARG A 19 -13.31 -12.32 -8.93
N TRP A 20 -13.23 -11.71 -7.75
CA TRP A 20 -13.94 -10.46 -7.48
C TRP A 20 -13.43 -9.33 -8.37
N VAL A 21 -12.11 -9.20 -8.54
CA VAL A 21 -11.51 -8.18 -9.41
C VAL A 21 -12.07 -8.28 -10.84
N ASP A 22 -12.22 -9.50 -11.34
CA ASP A 22 -12.68 -9.76 -12.70
C ASP A 22 -14.20 -9.59 -12.86
N ASN A 23 -15.00 -9.98 -11.85
CA ASN A 23 -16.46 -10.11 -11.99
C ASN A 23 -17.30 -9.05 -11.25
N CYS A 24 -16.74 -8.35 -10.27
CA CYS A 24 -17.48 -7.37 -9.46
C CYS A 24 -17.42 -5.95 -10.03
N THR A 25 -18.40 -5.12 -9.64
CA THR A 25 -18.46 -3.72 -10.04
C THR A 25 -17.41 -2.88 -9.29
N ASN A 26 -17.10 -1.68 -9.80
CA ASN A 26 -16.19 -0.76 -9.10
C ASN A 26 -16.69 -0.41 -7.70
N LYS A 27 -18.02 -0.29 -7.48
CA LYS A 27 -18.59 -0.01 -6.16
C LYS A 27 -18.37 -1.13 -5.15
N ASP A 28 -18.53 -2.38 -5.60
CA ASP A 28 -18.29 -3.54 -4.73
C ASP A 28 -16.80 -3.66 -4.36
N LEU A 29 -15.93 -3.38 -5.34
CA LEU A 29 -14.47 -3.38 -5.16
C LEU A 29 -14.01 -2.23 -4.28
N GLU A 30 -14.62 -1.05 -4.44
CA GLU A 30 -14.36 0.13 -3.62
C GLU A 30 -14.63 -0.17 -2.15
N TYR A 31 -15.76 -0.81 -1.85
CA TYR A 31 -16.18 -1.18 -0.51
C TYR A 31 -15.25 -2.21 0.14
N VAL A 32 -14.80 -3.21 -0.62
CA VAL A 32 -14.03 -4.35 -0.06
C VAL A 32 -12.53 -4.10 0.03
N LEU A 33 -11.99 -3.12 -0.72
CA LEU A 33 -10.55 -2.86 -0.76
C LEU A 33 -9.91 -2.64 0.63
N PRO A 34 -10.46 -1.79 1.53
CA PRO A 34 -9.87 -1.58 2.85
C PRO A 34 -9.78 -2.88 3.67
N GLU A 35 -10.83 -3.71 3.63
CA GLU A 35 -10.86 -4.98 4.36
C GLU A 35 -9.80 -5.97 3.84
N ILE A 36 -9.59 -6.02 2.52
CA ILE A 36 -8.53 -6.85 1.92
C ILE A 36 -7.16 -6.35 2.36
N VAL A 37 -6.93 -5.04 2.31
CA VAL A 37 -5.64 -4.43 2.69
C VAL A 37 -5.35 -4.67 4.19
N GLU A 38 -6.33 -4.46 5.06
CA GLU A 38 -6.18 -4.74 6.49
C GLU A 38 -5.90 -6.22 6.79
N ASP A 39 -6.55 -7.15 6.06
CA ASP A 39 -6.33 -8.59 6.20
C ASP A 39 -4.93 -9.02 5.75
N ILE A 40 -4.44 -8.49 4.62
CA ILE A 40 -3.08 -8.78 4.13
C ILE A 40 -2.04 -8.37 5.17
N PHE A 41 -2.14 -7.14 5.69
CA PHE A 41 -1.09 -6.55 6.52
C PHE A 41 -1.28 -6.75 8.03
N GLY A 42 -2.42 -7.28 8.47
CA GLY A 42 -2.71 -7.55 9.88
C GLY A 42 -2.88 -6.28 10.70
N ILE A 43 -3.68 -5.34 10.21
CA ILE A 43 -4.00 -4.09 10.94
C ILE A 43 -5.24 -4.30 11.81
N SER A 44 -5.45 -3.44 12.81
CA SER A 44 -6.67 -3.44 13.64
C SER A 44 -6.88 -4.75 14.42
N ASN A 45 -5.81 -5.25 15.06
CA ASN A 45 -5.78 -6.51 15.82
C ASN A 45 -6.03 -7.79 15.00
N ARG A 46 -5.83 -7.75 13.68
CA ARG A 46 -5.89 -8.93 12.81
C ARG A 46 -4.52 -9.58 12.66
N VAL A 47 -4.50 -10.90 12.43
CA VAL A 47 -3.27 -11.61 12.05
C VAL A 47 -3.12 -11.49 10.54
N GLY A 48 -2.07 -10.81 10.10
CA GLY A 48 -1.77 -10.62 8.67
C GLY A 48 -1.28 -11.90 7.98
N TRP A 49 -1.00 -11.79 6.69
CA TRP A 49 -0.57 -12.93 5.86
C TRP A 49 0.90 -13.32 6.05
N GLY A 50 1.62 -12.66 6.96
CA GLY A 50 2.97 -13.06 7.35
C GLY A 50 4.05 -12.78 6.30
N LEU A 51 3.92 -11.72 5.48
CA LEU A 51 4.84 -11.41 4.38
C LEU A 51 6.32 -11.30 4.81
N LEU A 52 6.58 -10.88 6.05
CA LEU A 52 7.93 -10.80 6.63
C LEU A 52 8.51 -12.17 7.03
N ASN A 53 7.67 -13.21 7.15
CA ASN A 53 8.04 -14.54 7.64
C ASN A 53 8.08 -15.61 6.53
N ILE A 54 7.58 -15.29 5.33
CA ILE A 54 7.54 -16.21 4.19
C ILE A 54 8.85 -16.11 3.42
N GLU A 55 9.59 -17.21 3.40
CA GLU A 55 10.86 -17.37 2.65
C GLU A 55 10.68 -18.45 1.57
N TYR A 56 11.22 -18.25 0.37
CA TYR A 56 11.06 -19.20 -0.75
C TYR A 56 11.62 -20.60 -0.43
N THR A 57 12.75 -20.67 0.27
CA THR A 57 13.40 -21.93 0.65
C THR A 57 12.60 -22.76 1.65
N LEU A 58 11.74 -22.12 2.45
CA LEU A 58 10.95 -22.76 3.49
C LEU A 58 9.48 -22.97 3.07
N ASN A 59 8.93 -22.03 2.28
CA ASN A 59 7.51 -21.98 1.93
C ASN A 59 7.32 -21.71 0.42
N PRO A 60 7.87 -22.52 -0.50
CA PRO A 60 7.93 -22.19 -1.93
C PRO A 60 6.54 -21.98 -2.56
N HIS A 61 5.56 -22.79 -2.17
CA HIS A 61 4.19 -22.69 -2.70
C HIS A 61 3.46 -21.42 -2.25
N GLU A 62 3.54 -21.08 -0.96
CA GLU A 62 2.93 -19.85 -0.43
C GLU A 62 3.64 -18.61 -0.94
N TYR A 63 4.96 -18.67 -1.05
CA TYR A 63 5.78 -17.62 -1.64
C TYR A 63 5.32 -17.32 -3.07
N ASP A 64 5.27 -18.32 -3.95
CA ASP A 64 4.88 -18.11 -5.35
C ASP A 64 3.45 -17.61 -5.50
N LEU A 65 2.53 -18.16 -4.70
CA LEU A 65 1.13 -17.76 -4.68
C LEU A 65 1.00 -16.26 -4.35
N LEU A 66 1.60 -15.84 -3.23
CA LEU A 66 1.50 -14.47 -2.77
C LEU A 66 2.31 -13.50 -3.62
N PHE A 67 3.48 -13.91 -4.10
CA PHE A 67 4.28 -13.13 -5.03
C PHE A 67 3.45 -12.81 -6.28
N LYS A 68 2.82 -13.81 -6.91
CA LYS A 68 1.96 -13.60 -8.08
C LYS A 68 0.71 -12.77 -7.76
N PHE A 69 0.13 -12.97 -6.58
CA PHE A 69 -1.07 -12.26 -6.17
C PHE A 69 -0.81 -10.75 -5.94
N LEU A 70 0.30 -10.43 -5.28
CA LEU A 70 0.72 -9.07 -4.89
C LEU A 70 1.66 -8.40 -5.90
N HIS A 71 2.13 -9.10 -6.93
CA HIS A 71 2.96 -8.52 -7.99
C HIS A 71 2.29 -7.26 -8.58
N PRO A 72 3.04 -6.27 -9.10
CA PRO A 72 2.47 -5.10 -9.78
C PRO A 72 1.45 -5.41 -10.91
N ASN A 73 1.60 -6.57 -11.58
CA ASN A 73 0.66 -7.07 -12.60
C ASN A 73 -0.38 -8.07 -12.04
N GLY A 74 -0.33 -8.33 -10.74
CA GLY A 74 -1.15 -9.28 -10.02
C GLY A 74 -2.57 -8.77 -9.71
N PRO A 75 -3.46 -9.68 -9.29
CA PRO A 75 -4.85 -9.37 -8.92
C PRO A 75 -5.00 -8.18 -7.97
N MET A 76 -4.13 -8.05 -6.96
CA MET A 76 -4.22 -6.96 -5.99
C MET A 76 -4.03 -5.59 -6.63
N PHE A 77 -3.00 -5.44 -7.49
CA PHE A 77 -2.76 -4.18 -8.18
C PHE A 77 -3.76 -3.93 -9.30
N ARG A 78 -4.25 -4.97 -10.01
CA ARG A 78 -5.36 -4.81 -10.95
C ARG A 78 -6.61 -4.25 -10.27
N LEU A 79 -6.90 -4.65 -9.03
CA LEU A 79 -7.96 -4.06 -8.21
C LEU A 79 -7.72 -2.56 -8.02
N CYS A 80 -6.53 -2.18 -7.52
CA CYS A 80 -6.17 -0.79 -7.29
C CYS A 80 -6.29 0.04 -8.58
N TYR A 81 -5.80 -0.47 -9.71
CA TYR A 81 -5.83 0.22 -11.00
C TYR A 81 -7.25 0.40 -11.54
N LYS A 82 -8.10 -0.61 -11.38
CA LYS A 82 -9.52 -0.53 -11.75
C LYS A 82 -10.22 0.60 -10.99
N LEU A 83 -9.93 0.75 -9.69
CA LEU A 83 -10.50 1.83 -8.87
C LEU A 83 -9.84 3.19 -9.12
N LEU A 84 -8.57 3.25 -9.52
CA LEU A 84 -7.90 4.51 -9.90
C LEU A 84 -8.51 5.18 -11.14
N SER A 85 -9.36 4.49 -11.90
CA SER A 85 -10.11 5.12 -12.98
C SER A 85 -11.10 6.18 -12.48
N ASP A 86 -11.49 6.14 -11.21
CA ASP A 86 -12.36 7.12 -10.56
C ASP A 86 -11.57 8.00 -9.57
N PRO A 87 -11.32 9.30 -9.90
CA PRO A 87 -10.57 10.20 -9.03
C PRO A 87 -11.24 10.51 -7.70
N TYR A 88 -12.56 10.30 -7.60
CA TYR A 88 -13.36 10.63 -6.41
C TYR A 88 -13.26 9.57 -5.33
N ILE A 89 -12.80 8.36 -5.66
CA ILE A 89 -12.58 7.30 -4.68
C ILE A 89 -11.39 7.67 -3.80
N LYS A 90 -11.66 7.90 -2.51
CA LYS A 90 -10.67 8.23 -1.48
C LYS A 90 -10.91 7.41 -0.22
N TYR A 91 -9.83 6.93 0.36
CA TYR A 91 -9.84 6.13 1.59
C TYR A 91 -9.19 6.89 2.73
N LYS A 92 -9.76 6.72 3.92
CA LYS A 92 -9.30 7.37 5.13
C LYS A 92 -8.13 6.61 5.73
N PHE A 93 -6.96 7.24 5.78
CA PHE A 93 -5.78 6.68 6.42
C PHE A 93 -5.47 7.42 7.72
N GLN A 94 -5.48 6.68 8.83
CA GLN A 94 -5.33 7.25 10.18
C GLN A 94 -3.91 7.79 10.40
N LEU A 95 -3.79 8.99 10.95
CA LEU A 95 -2.49 9.61 11.25
C LEU A 95 -1.69 8.82 12.30
N SER A 96 -2.37 8.00 13.11
CA SER A 96 -1.76 7.08 14.08
C SER A 96 -0.86 6.01 13.44
N PHE A 97 -1.05 5.72 12.15
CA PHE A 97 -0.20 4.80 11.39
C PHE A 97 1.03 5.49 10.79
N LEU A 98 1.11 6.82 10.80
CA LEU A 98 2.31 7.52 10.35
C LEU A 98 3.43 7.41 11.38
N PRO A 99 4.70 7.33 10.94
CA PRO A 99 5.85 7.51 11.80
C PRO A 99 5.74 8.80 12.61
N GLN A 100 6.15 8.77 13.88
CA GLN A 100 5.97 9.89 14.82
C GLN A 100 6.44 11.24 14.26
N LYS A 101 7.62 11.27 13.62
CA LYS A 101 8.17 12.52 13.04
C LYS A 101 7.30 13.09 11.91
N ILE A 102 6.67 12.23 11.10
CA ILE A 102 5.78 12.66 10.02
C ILE A 102 4.46 13.17 10.61
N ARG A 103 3.96 12.51 11.66
CA ARG A 103 2.76 12.95 12.36
C ARG A 103 2.94 14.34 12.99
N GLN A 104 4.07 14.56 13.66
CA GLN A 104 4.41 15.87 14.25
C GLN A 104 4.47 16.96 13.20
N SER A 105 5.13 16.72 12.05
CA SER A 105 5.19 17.73 11.00
C SER A 105 3.82 18.01 10.35
N VAL A 106 2.92 17.02 10.30
CA VAL A 106 1.52 17.24 9.88
C VAL A 106 0.78 18.12 10.90
N GLU A 107 0.92 17.84 12.19
CA GLU A 107 0.31 18.61 13.28
C GLU A 107 0.83 20.05 13.35
N GLU A 108 2.11 20.27 13.04
CA GLU A 108 2.77 21.58 12.98
C GLU A 108 2.55 22.33 11.66
N GLY A 109 1.96 21.67 10.65
CA GLY A 109 1.78 22.23 9.31
C GLY A 109 3.07 22.39 8.49
N SER A 110 4.13 21.68 8.86
CA SER A 110 5.46 21.70 8.23
C SER A 110 5.76 20.46 7.38
N ALA A 111 4.79 19.55 7.21
CA ALA A 111 4.94 18.33 6.43
C ALA A 111 5.17 18.61 4.93
N LEU A 112 5.73 17.61 4.23
CA LEU A 112 5.95 17.71 2.78
C LEU A 112 4.61 17.97 2.04
N PRO A 113 4.63 18.71 0.92
CA PRO A 113 3.43 19.04 0.15
C PRO A 113 2.55 17.82 -0.16
N PHE A 114 3.19 16.67 -0.43
CA PHE A 114 2.51 15.39 -0.65
C PHE A 114 1.49 15.02 0.44
N TYR A 115 1.84 15.24 1.72
CA TYR A 115 0.96 14.93 2.85
C TYR A 115 -0.10 16.02 3.03
N MET A 116 0.30 17.28 2.86
CA MET A 116 -0.58 18.44 3.07
C MET A 116 -1.73 18.47 2.06
N GLU A 117 -1.48 18.11 0.80
CA GLU A 117 -2.50 18.02 -0.25
C GLU A 117 -3.58 16.95 0.03
N LYS A 118 -3.23 15.93 0.81
CA LYS A 118 -4.12 14.80 1.13
C LYS A 118 -4.72 14.92 2.52
N LEU A 119 -4.34 15.93 3.28
CA LEU A 119 -4.75 16.06 4.67
C LEU A 119 -6.18 16.59 4.74
N GLU A 120 -7.08 15.79 5.30
CA GLU A 120 -8.39 16.28 5.71
C GLU A 120 -8.29 16.90 7.11
N VAL A 121 -8.79 18.12 7.23
CA VAL A 121 -8.83 18.89 8.48
C VAL A 121 -10.27 19.16 8.87
N GLU A 122 -10.55 19.14 10.18
CA GLU A 122 -11.85 19.53 10.70
C GLU A 122 -12.13 21.01 10.38
N PRO A 123 -13.24 21.36 9.69
CA PRO A 123 -13.50 22.74 9.26
C PRO A 123 -13.49 23.78 10.38
N ARG A 124 -13.92 23.39 11.59
CA ARG A 124 -14.08 24.31 12.73
C ARG A 124 -12.79 24.51 13.52
N THR A 125 -12.14 23.42 13.89
CA THR A 125 -10.97 23.42 14.78
C THR A 125 -9.65 23.45 14.02
N ARG A 126 -9.69 23.24 12.70
CA ARG A 126 -8.50 23.06 11.83
C ARG A 126 -7.60 21.92 12.27
N THR A 127 -8.14 20.97 13.03
CA THR A 127 -7.38 19.82 13.52
C THR A 127 -7.21 18.78 12.40
N PRO A 128 -5.99 18.27 12.17
CA PRO A 128 -5.74 17.13 11.29
C PRO A 128 -6.58 15.92 11.68
N LEU A 129 -7.28 15.31 10.70
CA LEU A 129 -8.10 14.12 10.94
C LEU A 129 -7.44 12.85 10.38
N HIS A 130 -7.22 12.82 9.07
CA HIS A 130 -6.69 11.66 8.35
C HIS A 130 -6.14 12.10 6.99
N LEU A 131 -5.43 11.21 6.31
CA LEU A 131 -5.08 11.40 4.90
C LEU A 131 -6.16 10.76 4.01
N ALA A 132 -6.58 11.47 2.97
CA ALA A 132 -7.45 10.98 1.91
C ALA A 132 -6.60 10.38 0.77
N LEU A 133 -6.41 9.06 0.81
CA LEU A 133 -5.55 8.32 -0.11
C LEU A 133 -6.36 7.74 -1.28
N ASN A 134 -5.77 7.69 -2.47
CA ASN A 134 -6.32 6.91 -3.58
C ASN A 134 -6.13 5.39 -3.33
N PRO A 135 -6.77 4.49 -4.13
CA PRO A 135 -6.66 3.03 -3.95
C PRO A 135 -5.22 2.49 -3.90
N PHE A 136 -4.34 2.98 -4.79
CA PHE A 136 -2.94 2.57 -4.84
C PHE A 136 -2.15 3.07 -3.62
N GLU A 137 -2.34 4.34 -3.26
CA GLU A 137 -1.72 4.96 -2.09
C GLU A 137 -2.14 4.25 -0.81
N LEU A 138 -3.41 3.87 -0.67
CA LEU A 138 -3.89 3.10 0.48
C LEU A 138 -3.09 1.81 0.64
N TYR A 139 -2.94 1.03 -0.43
CA TYR A 139 -2.16 -0.22 -0.41
C TYR A 139 -0.70 0.06 -0.05
N MET A 140 -0.05 1.03 -0.72
CA MET A 140 1.37 1.34 -0.50
C MET A 140 1.63 1.86 0.92
N PHE A 141 0.75 2.68 1.48
CA PHE A 141 0.88 3.16 2.85
C PHE A 141 0.80 2.02 3.86
N HIS A 142 -0.11 1.05 3.65
CA HIS A 142 -0.21 -0.12 4.50
C HIS A 142 0.97 -1.09 4.32
N PHE A 143 1.45 -1.26 3.09
CA PHE A 143 2.66 -2.03 2.79
C PHE A 143 3.87 -1.45 3.55
N MET A 144 4.09 -0.15 3.46
CA MET A 144 5.17 0.51 4.19
C MET A 144 4.95 0.49 5.71
N TYR A 145 3.70 0.62 6.16
CA TYR A 145 3.37 0.51 7.59
C TYR A 145 3.72 -0.87 8.16
N HIS A 146 3.52 -1.94 7.37
CA HIS A 146 3.76 -3.32 7.80
C HIS A 146 5.18 -3.54 8.36
N VAL A 147 6.21 -2.97 7.75
CA VAL A 147 7.60 -3.13 8.25
C VAL A 147 7.93 -2.22 9.43
N VAL A 148 7.23 -1.10 9.61
CA VAL A 148 7.47 -0.17 10.72
C VAL A 148 6.59 -0.41 11.94
N ASN A 149 5.57 -1.25 11.82
CA ASN A 149 4.63 -1.57 12.89
C ASN A 149 5.38 -2.16 14.10
N PRO A 150 5.40 -1.46 15.25
CA PRO A 150 6.12 -1.93 16.45
C PRO A 150 5.62 -3.27 16.97
N CYS A 151 4.33 -3.58 16.79
CA CYS A 151 3.75 -4.87 17.20
C CYS A 151 4.36 -6.04 16.44
N LEU A 152 4.83 -5.82 15.21
CA LEU A 152 5.48 -6.83 14.39
C LEU A 152 6.98 -6.96 14.66
N LYS A 153 7.59 -6.02 15.40
CA LYS A 153 9.05 -5.99 15.72
C LYS A 153 9.41 -6.61 17.06
N ALA A 154 8.43 -7.14 17.79
CA ALA A 154 8.64 -7.64 19.15
C ALA A 154 9.50 -8.93 19.24
N ALA A 155 9.89 -9.54 18.12
CA ALA A 155 10.73 -10.73 18.11
C ALA A 155 12.19 -10.39 17.69
N PRO A 156 13.19 -10.55 18.60
CA PRO A 156 14.61 -10.25 18.31
C PRO A 156 15.24 -11.14 17.20
N TYR A 157 14.50 -12.13 16.69
CA TYR A 157 14.92 -13.06 15.63
C TYR A 157 14.60 -12.60 14.20
N GLN A 158 13.95 -11.43 14.02
CA GLN A 158 13.41 -11.02 12.72
C GLN A 158 14.35 -10.18 11.85
N GLU A 159 15.34 -9.47 12.40
CA GLU A 159 16.17 -8.55 11.61
C GLU A 159 16.92 -9.25 10.46
N THR A 160 17.47 -10.45 10.70
CA THR A 160 18.19 -11.20 9.66
C THR A 160 17.26 -11.85 8.62
N LYS A 161 16.00 -12.14 8.99
CA LYS A 161 15.03 -12.82 8.11
C LYS A 161 14.38 -11.91 7.09
N ILE A 162 14.38 -10.59 7.31
CA ILE A 162 13.79 -9.64 6.34
C ILE A 162 14.46 -9.76 4.98
N TYR A 163 15.78 -10.02 4.94
CA TYR A 163 16.56 -10.12 3.70
C TYR A 163 16.19 -11.29 2.79
N SER A 164 15.57 -12.34 3.33
CA SER A 164 15.06 -13.48 2.56
C SER A 164 13.52 -13.49 2.45
N SER A 165 12.85 -12.47 3.00
CA SER A 165 11.39 -12.42 3.07
C SER A 165 10.74 -12.08 1.72
N LEU A 166 9.53 -12.60 1.53
CA LEU A 166 8.66 -12.22 0.42
C LEU A 166 8.39 -10.72 0.41
N TYR A 167 8.25 -10.08 1.58
CA TYR A 167 8.09 -8.64 1.68
C TYR A 167 9.21 -7.88 0.97
N LEU A 168 10.48 -8.23 1.23
CA LEU A 168 11.61 -7.55 0.60
C LEU A 168 11.62 -7.80 -0.91
N ARG A 169 11.34 -9.02 -1.36
CA ARG A 169 11.23 -9.30 -2.80
C ARG A 169 10.15 -8.46 -3.48
N LEU A 170 8.98 -8.32 -2.86
CA LEU A 170 7.91 -7.46 -3.37
C LEU A 170 8.35 -5.99 -3.39
N ALA A 171 9.07 -5.52 -2.36
CA ALA A 171 9.59 -4.16 -2.34
C ALA A 171 10.57 -3.90 -3.49
N GLU A 172 11.43 -4.86 -3.82
CA GLU A 172 12.32 -4.75 -5.00
C GLU A 172 11.53 -4.62 -6.30
N GLU A 173 10.49 -5.45 -6.50
CA GLU A 173 9.62 -5.34 -7.68
C GLU A 173 8.83 -4.03 -7.72
N TYR A 174 8.41 -3.51 -6.57
CA TYR A 174 7.69 -2.25 -6.52
C TYR A 174 8.61 -1.09 -6.87
N LEU A 175 9.86 -1.11 -6.40
CA LEU A 175 10.86 -0.11 -6.79
C LEU A 175 11.17 -0.19 -8.28
N SER A 176 11.34 -1.39 -8.84
CA SER A 176 11.65 -1.57 -10.26
C SER A 176 10.52 -1.10 -11.17
N VAL A 177 9.26 -1.36 -10.81
CA VAL A 177 8.09 -1.04 -11.64
C VAL A 177 7.57 0.38 -11.42
N PHE A 178 7.56 0.87 -10.18
CA PHE A 178 6.94 2.15 -9.83
C PHE A 178 7.94 3.31 -9.73
N LEU A 179 9.24 3.02 -9.60
CA LEU A 179 10.31 4.02 -9.52
C LEU A 179 11.51 3.60 -10.41
N PRO A 180 11.30 3.34 -11.71
CA PRO A 180 12.36 2.92 -12.60
C PRO A 180 13.42 4.02 -12.73
N CYS A 181 14.69 3.65 -12.51
CA CYS A 181 15.83 4.57 -12.62
C CYS A 181 16.30 4.78 -14.08
N ASP A 182 15.77 4.01 -15.02
CA ASP A 182 16.15 4.01 -16.44
C ASP A 182 15.22 4.85 -17.33
N GLY A 183 14.22 5.52 -16.73
CA GLY A 183 13.25 6.34 -17.46
C GLY A 183 12.13 5.54 -18.13
N SER A 184 11.98 4.24 -17.81
CA SER A 184 10.85 3.43 -18.24
C SER A 184 9.51 4.02 -17.82
N THR A 185 8.46 3.73 -18.58
CA THR A 185 7.09 4.11 -18.24
C THR A 185 6.67 3.49 -16.91
N VAL A 186 6.13 4.31 -16.01
CA VAL A 186 5.62 3.89 -14.71
C VAL A 186 4.20 3.35 -14.86
N LEU A 187 3.92 2.19 -14.26
CA LEU A 187 2.57 1.62 -14.16
C LEU A 187 1.86 2.06 -12.86
N PRO A 188 0.53 2.19 -12.85
CA PRO A 188 -0.31 2.31 -14.04
C PRO A 188 -0.07 3.68 -14.70
N GLU A 189 -0.38 3.81 -15.98
CA GLU A 189 -0.46 5.14 -16.59
C GLU A 189 -1.56 5.92 -15.85
N LEU A 190 -1.13 6.81 -14.94
CA LEU A 190 -2.06 7.57 -14.14
C LEU A 190 -2.77 8.58 -15.04
N PRO A 191 -4.10 8.68 -14.94
CA PRO A 191 -4.82 9.77 -15.59
C PRO A 191 -4.24 11.14 -15.20
N ASN A 192 -4.28 12.10 -16.12
CA ASN A 192 -3.72 13.45 -15.92
C ASN A 192 -4.14 14.15 -14.62
N HIS A 193 -5.27 13.77 -14.02
CA HIS A 193 -5.76 14.34 -12.75
C HIS A 193 -4.95 13.93 -11.51
N TYR A 194 -4.09 12.91 -11.58
CA TYR A 194 -3.15 12.57 -10.50
C TYR A 194 -1.77 13.20 -10.69
N ILE A 195 -1.48 13.77 -11.86
CA ILE A 195 -0.22 14.46 -12.12
C ILE A 195 -0.31 15.84 -11.48
N SER A 196 0.04 15.92 -10.19
CA SER A 196 0.40 17.20 -9.58
C SER A 196 1.59 17.75 -10.37
N GLN A 197 1.48 18.99 -10.85
CA GLN A 197 2.62 19.71 -11.41
C GLN A 197 3.65 19.84 -10.30
N SER A 198 4.59 18.90 -10.27
CA SER A 198 5.74 18.98 -9.36
C SER A 198 6.42 20.32 -9.65
N PRO A 199 6.65 21.18 -8.64
CA PRO A 199 7.46 22.37 -8.87
C PRO A 199 8.79 21.87 -9.43
N HIS A 200 9.17 22.35 -10.62
CA HIS A 200 10.37 21.93 -11.34
C HIS A 200 11.56 21.87 -10.37
N ARG A 201 11.92 20.66 -9.93
CA ARG A 201 13.14 20.46 -9.15
C ARG A 201 14.26 20.38 -10.17
N SER A 202 14.74 21.55 -10.60
CA SER A 202 15.98 21.64 -11.37
C SER A 202 17.07 20.96 -10.55
N LEU A 203 17.61 19.86 -11.07
CA LEU A 203 18.80 19.21 -10.52
C LEU A 203 19.91 20.26 -10.42
N PRO A 204 20.64 20.36 -9.30
CA PRO A 204 21.78 21.25 -9.21
C PRO A 204 22.78 20.87 -10.31
N GLN A 205 23.00 21.78 -11.24
CA GLN A 205 24.02 21.61 -12.28
C GLN A 205 25.38 21.49 -11.57
N LYS A 206 26.16 20.48 -11.95
CA LYS A 206 27.55 20.35 -11.48
C LYS A 206 28.30 21.63 -11.88
N PRO A 207 29.06 22.25 -10.96
CA PRO A 207 29.97 23.32 -11.34
C PRO A 207 31.00 22.75 -12.33
N VAL A 208 31.21 23.51 -13.42
CA VAL A 208 32.22 23.29 -14.47
C VAL A 208 33.61 23.48 -13.89
#